data_AF-A0AAJ0UGY7-F1
#
_entry.id   AF-A0AAJ0UGY7-F1
#
_cell.length_a   1.000
_cell.length_b   1.000
_cell.length_c   1.000
_cell.angle_alpha   90.00
_cell.angle_beta   90.00
_cell.angle_gamma   90.00
#
_symmetry.space_group_name_H-M   'P 1'
#
loop_
_entity.id
_entity.type
_entity.pdbx_description
1 polymer ?
#
loop_
_entity_poly.entity_id
_entity_poly.type
_entity_poly.pdbx_seq_one_letter_code
_entity_poly.pdbx_strand_id
1 'polypeptide(L)'
;MTRTLEREIISTKQQKLANLASEAPEMVLTTLAHHIDLMWLEEAYRRTRKDGAVGVDGVTAEAYEADLQANLSDLLERFKSGR
;
A
#
# COMPACT_ATOMS: atom_id res chain seq x y z
N MET A 1 20.85 1.62 3.26
CA MET A 1 20.60 3.08 3.18
C MET A 1 19.37 3.42 2.34
N THR A 2 19.01 2.61 1.33
CA THR A 2 17.81 2.78 0.48
C THR A 2 16.48 2.72 1.24
N ARG A 3 16.30 1.72 2.12
CA ARG A 3 15.04 1.47 2.84
C ARG A 3 14.54 2.63 3.73
N THR A 4 15.45 3.43 4.30
CA THR A 4 15.08 4.58 5.15
C THR A 4 14.56 5.74 4.30
N LEU A 5 15.22 6.00 3.16
CA LEU A 5 14.82 7.04 2.22
C LEU A 5 13.46 6.73 1.59
N GLU A 6 13.24 5.48 1.22
CA GLU A 6 11.98 4.98 0.68
C GLU A 6 10.80 5.21 1.63
N ARG A 7 11.00 4.97 2.93
CA ARG A 7 10.00 5.25 3.97
C ARG A 7 9.67 6.73 4.08
N GLU A 8 10.68 7.61 4.09
CA GLU A 8 10.47 9.06 4.16
C GLU A 8 9.67 9.57 2.96
N ILE A 9 9.97 9.04 1.76
CA ILE A 9 9.24 9.37 0.53
C ILE A 9 7.76 8.97 0.64
N ILE A 10 7.47 7.73 1.05
CA ILE A 10 6.08 7.27 1.22
C ILE A 10 5.34 8.03 2.31
N SER A 11 6.00 8.30 3.46
CA SER A 11 5.43 9.10 4.54
C SER A 11 5.07 10.51 4.06
N THR A 12 5.93 11.13 3.24
CA THR A 12 5.68 12.47 2.69
C THR A 12 4.51 12.46 1.70
N LYS A 13 4.43 11.46 0.82
CA LYS A 13 3.29 11.29 -0.11
C LYS A 13 1.97 11.11 0.65
N GLN A 14 1.96 10.25 1.68
CA GLN A 14 0.78 10.01 2.53
C GLN A 14 0.36 11.27 3.28
N GLN A 15 1.32 12.01 3.87
CA GLN A 15 1.04 13.23 4.61
C GLN A 15 0.44 14.32 3.72
N LYS A 16 0.93 14.46 2.48
CA LYS A 16 0.38 15.43 1.53
C LYS A 16 -1.09 15.14 1.19
N LEU A 17 -1.45 13.87 1.00
CA LEU A 17 -2.83 13.46 0.75
C LEU A 17 -3.70 13.65 1.99
N ALA A 18 -3.20 13.34 3.18
CA ALA A 18 -3.89 13.55 4.44
C ALA A 18 -4.15 15.05 4.71
N ASN A 19 -3.17 15.92 4.44
CA ASN A 19 -3.34 17.36 4.55
C ASN A 19 -4.39 17.88 3.58
N LEU A 20 -4.32 17.46 2.31
CA LEU A 20 -5.32 17.87 1.31
C LEU A 20 -6.75 17.44 1.69
N ALA A 21 -6.91 16.21 2.18
CA ALA A 21 -8.20 15.71 2.66
C ALA A 21 -8.69 16.47 3.91
N SER A 22 -7.78 16.93 4.78
CA SER A 22 -8.12 17.69 5.98
C SER A 22 -8.47 19.16 5.67
N GLU A 23 -7.78 19.78 4.72
CA GLU A 23 -8.00 21.16 4.29
C GLU A 23 -9.27 21.32 3.46
N ALA A 24 -9.65 20.30 2.70
CA ALA A 24 -10.83 20.30 1.83
C ALA A 24 -11.68 19.04 2.06
N PRO A 25 -12.44 18.95 3.16
CA PRO A 25 -13.19 17.75 3.53
C PRO A 25 -14.32 17.40 2.54
N GLU A 26 -14.83 18.36 1.77
CA GLU A 26 -15.82 18.13 0.71
C GLU A 26 -15.19 17.71 -0.63
N MET A 27 -13.85 17.74 -0.75
CA MET A 27 -13.16 17.36 -1.98
C MET A 27 -13.09 15.85 -2.13
N VAL A 28 -13.47 15.37 -3.31
CA VAL A 28 -13.31 13.96 -3.69
C VAL A 28 -11.95 13.76 -4.36
N LEU A 29 -11.08 12.96 -3.75
CA LEU A 29 -9.78 12.57 -4.34
C LEU A 29 -9.99 11.48 -5.40
N THR A 30 -10.17 11.89 -6.66
CA THR A 30 -10.49 10.96 -7.77
C THR A 30 -9.28 10.23 -8.36
N THR A 31 -8.06 10.65 -8.04
CA THR A 31 -6.82 10.16 -8.69
C THR A 31 -5.90 9.36 -7.78
N LEU A 32 -6.39 8.88 -6.63
CA LEU A 32 -5.59 8.12 -5.65
C LEU A 32 -4.92 6.88 -6.23
N ALA A 33 -5.58 6.21 -7.19
CA ALA A 33 -5.05 5.01 -7.82
C ALA A 33 -3.67 5.24 -8.44
N HIS A 34 -3.36 6.42 -8.98
CA HIS A 34 -2.06 6.72 -9.59
C HIS A 34 -0.92 6.81 -8.57
N HIS A 35 -1.22 7.11 -7.30
CA HIS A 35 -0.22 7.24 -6.24
C HIS A 35 0.16 5.91 -5.59
N ILE A 36 -0.63 4.85 -5.80
CA ILE A 36 -0.34 3.51 -5.29
C ILE A 36 0.71 2.87 -6.21
N ASP A 37 1.94 2.76 -5.71
CA ASP A 37 3.09 2.11 -6.34
C ASP A 37 3.58 0.94 -5.45
N LEU A 38 4.58 0.19 -5.91
CA LEU A 38 5.07 -0.99 -5.19
C LEU A 38 5.57 -0.65 -3.78
N MET A 39 6.28 0.47 -3.64
CA MET A 39 6.75 0.98 -2.35
C MET A 39 5.59 1.30 -1.40
N TRP A 40 4.48 1.85 -1.91
CA TRP A 40 3.27 2.07 -1.13
C TRP A 40 2.69 0.74 -0.62
N LEU A 41 2.64 -0.28 -1.47
CA LEU A 41 2.14 -1.61 -1.10
C LEU A 41 3.05 -2.32 -0.09
N GLU A 42 4.36 -2.17 -0.20
CA GLU A 42 5.32 -2.67 0.79
C GLU A 42 5.11 -2.03 2.16
N GLU A 43 4.93 -0.71 2.20
CA GLU A 43 4.66 0.02 3.44
C GLU A 43 3.28 -0.35 4.02
N ALA A 44 2.28 -0.56 3.18
CA ALA A 44 0.98 -1.07 3.60
C ALA A 44 1.11 -2.48 4.20
N TYR A 45 1.79 -3.40 3.51
CA TYR A 45 2.09 -4.73 4.03
C TYR A 45 2.76 -4.65 5.39
N ARG A 46 3.79 -3.81 5.55
CA ARG A 46 4.50 -3.64 6.82
C ARG A 46 3.60 -3.15 7.96
N ARG A 47 2.60 -2.30 7.68
CA ARG A 47 1.67 -1.77 8.69
C ARG A 47 0.52 -2.73 9.00
N THR A 48 0.17 -3.62 8.09
CA THR A 48 -0.86 -4.63 8.30
C THR A 48 -0.43 -5.62 9.37
N ARG A 49 -1.29 -5.82 10.37
CA ARG A 49 -1.10 -6.82 11.43
C ARG A 49 -0.97 -8.23 10.85
N LYS A 50 0.05 -8.97 11.29
CA LYS A 50 0.34 -10.35 10.83
C LYS A 50 -0.29 -11.41 11.72
N ASP A 51 -0.66 -11.03 12.94
CA ASP A 51 -1.39 -11.83 13.93
C ASP A 51 -2.92 -11.70 13.80
N GLY A 52 -3.40 -11.07 12.73
CA GLY A 52 -4.82 -10.90 12.46
C GLY A 52 -5.49 -12.17 11.93
N ALA A 53 -6.82 -12.11 11.79
CA ALA A 53 -7.58 -13.15 11.10
C ALA A 53 -7.13 -13.28 9.64
N VAL A 54 -7.13 -14.52 9.15
CA VAL A 54 -6.79 -14.86 7.77
C VAL A 54 -7.81 -14.22 6.80
N GLY A 55 -7.34 -13.83 5.62
CA GLY A 55 -8.19 -13.28 4.55
C GLY A 55 -9.23 -14.27 4.03
N VAL A 56 -10.14 -13.78 3.17
CA VAL A 56 -11.18 -14.60 2.52
C VAL A 56 -10.62 -15.72 1.64
N ASP A 57 -9.37 -15.58 1.21
CA ASP A 57 -8.62 -16.55 0.42
C ASP A 57 -7.95 -17.65 1.25
N GLY A 58 -8.01 -17.56 2.59
CA GLY A 58 -7.37 -18.53 3.48
C GLY A 58 -5.84 -18.40 3.55
N VAL A 59 -5.23 -17.35 2.99
CA VAL A 59 -3.78 -17.19 2.95
C VAL A 59 -3.27 -16.49 4.22
N THR A 60 -2.39 -17.15 4.98
CA THR A 60 -1.79 -16.54 6.18
C THR A 60 -0.76 -15.47 5.81
N ALA A 61 -0.45 -14.59 6.76
CA ALA A 61 0.61 -13.60 6.60
C ALA A 61 1.96 -14.22 6.23
N GLU A 62 2.33 -15.32 6.88
CA GLU A 62 3.58 -16.04 6.64
C GLU A 62 3.62 -16.68 5.25
N ALA A 63 2.51 -17.28 4.83
CA ALA A 63 2.38 -17.87 3.50
C ALA A 63 2.48 -16.79 2.41
N TYR A 64 1.88 -15.62 2.64
CA TYR A 64 1.97 -14.50 1.71
C TYR A 64 3.38 -13.89 1.66
N GLU A 65 4.10 -13.82 2.79
CA GLU A 65 5.44 -13.23 2.85
C GLU A 65 6.52 -14.08 2.15
N ALA A 66 6.27 -15.38 2.00
CA ALA A 66 7.23 -16.31 1.40
C ALA A 66 7.74 -15.88 0.02
N ASP A 67 6.91 -15.17 -0.77
CA ASP A 67 7.31 -14.51 -2.01
C ASP A 67 6.74 -13.08 -2.07
N LEU A 68 7.05 -12.28 -1.04
CA LEU A 68 6.47 -10.96 -0.84
C LEU A 68 6.60 -10.06 -2.09
N GLN A 69 7.76 -10.04 -2.74
CA GLN A 69 7.99 -9.13 -3.87
C GLN A 69 7.14 -9.50 -5.08
N ALA A 70 7.06 -10.79 -5.42
CA ALA A 70 6.24 -11.24 -6.55
C ALA A 70 4.75 -11.02 -6.24
N ASN A 71 4.33 -11.33 -5.01
CA ASN A 71 2.94 -11.16 -4.58
C ASN A 71 2.48 -9.70 -4.61
N LEU A 72 3.33 -8.75 -4.18
CA LEU A 72 3.02 -7.32 -4.25
C LEU A 72 3.05 -6.78 -5.69
N SER A 73 3.92 -7.32 -6.55
CA SER A 73 3.97 -6.94 -7.97
C SER A 73 2.74 -7.42 -8.73
N ASP A 74 2.32 -8.68 -8.54
CA ASP A 74 1.06 -9.22 -9.08
C ASP A 74 -0.14 -8.42 -8.58
N LEU A 75 -0.18 -8.13 -7.27
CA LEU A 75 -1.25 -7.31 -6.68
C LEU A 75 -1.32 -5.93 -7.33
N LEU A 76 -0.18 -5.27 -7.56
CA LEU A 76 -0.12 -3.97 -8.22
C LEU A 76 -0.63 -4.05 -9.66
N GLU A 77 -0.22 -5.08 -10.41
CA GLU A 77 -0.67 -5.28 -11.79
C GLU A 77 -2.19 -5.47 -11.87
N ARG A 78 -2.76 -6.34 -11.04
CA ARG A 78 -4.21 -6.57 -10.97
C ARG A 78 -4.95 -5.29 -10.58
N PHE A 79 -4.46 -4.59 -9.56
CA PHE A 79 -5.03 -3.32 -9.11
C PHE A 79 -5.04 -2.26 -10.22
N LYS A 80 -3.98 -2.16 -11.03
CA LYS A 80 -3.88 -1.17 -12.12
C LYS A 80 -4.65 -1.58 -13.38
N SER A 81 -4.74 -2.88 -13.66
CA SER A 81 -5.43 -3.41 -14.83
C SER A 81 -6.95 -3.57 -14.62
N GLY A 82 -7.41 -3.59 -13.37
CA GLY A 82 -8.82 -3.80 -13.03
C GLY A 82 -9.29 -5.25 -13.19
N ARG A 83 -8.35 -6.21 -13.21
CA ARG A 83 -8.61 -7.64 -13.21
C ARG A 83 -8.94 -8.16 -11.82
#